data_AF-A0A935UR01-F1
#
_entry.id   AF-A0A935UR01-F1
#
_cell.length_a   1.000
_cell.length_b   1.000
_cell.length_c   1.000
_cell.angle_alpha   90.00
_cell.angle_beta   90.00
_cell.angle_gamma   90.00
#
_symmetry.space_group_name_H-M   'P 1'
#
loop_
_entity.id
_entity.type
_entity.pdbx_description
1 polymer ?
#
loop_
_entity_poly.entity_id
_entity_poly.type
_entity_poly.pdbx_seq_one_letter_code
_entity_poly.pdbx_strand_id
1 'polypeptide(L)'
;MQQLEPAQPARTVNPQAGSHLITADPDALAACEAAIARSYAEHPYLQQRYGDRGRRFSSSDSGWLITVTDLGREGTLDQVLWLGRVLAARGMPRLIMEEHLGYLAEELGARRPADRTTRCALLRVASDELRAKRERAIDPAEAAEITAAFASRVDPAELAALPSTARLLVAAVADEADGLPGAVDSLVEWLADGERFNPTWIEAVRATVQEARTHLA
;
A
#
# COMPACT_ATOMS: atom_id res chain seq x y z
N MET A 1 13.20 8.60 -27.08
CA MET A 1 13.95 7.81 -26.08
C MET A 1 13.70 8.43 -24.73
N GLN A 2 13.17 7.66 -23.77
CA GLN A 2 13.07 8.11 -22.38
C GLN A 2 14.50 8.16 -21.81
N GLN A 3 14.88 9.28 -21.19
CA GLN A 3 16.14 9.35 -20.47
C GLN A 3 16.02 8.48 -19.21
N LEU A 4 17.03 7.65 -18.96
CA LEU A 4 17.10 6.85 -17.74
C LEU A 4 17.11 7.74 -16.50
N GLU A 5 16.48 7.26 -15.44
CA GLU A 5 16.43 7.94 -14.16
C GLU A 5 17.84 7.93 -13.55
N PRO A 6 18.38 9.10 -13.12
CA PRO A 6 19.63 9.11 -12.37
C PRO A 6 19.44 8.28 -11.10
N ALA A 7 20.39 7.39 -10.80
CA ALA A 7 20.22 6.39 -9.76
C ALA A 7 21.39 6.33 -8.78
N GLN A 8 21.08 5.92 -7.54
CA GLN A 8 22.03 5.69 -6.46
C GLN A 8 21.64 4.45 -5.66
N PRO A 9 22.53 3.86 -4.86
CA PRO A 9 22.19 2.76 -3.96
C PRO A 9 21.17 3.20 -2.88
N ALA A 10 20.18 2.36 -2.59
CA ALA A 10 19.16 2.61 -1.56
C ALA A 10 19.75 2.91 -0.17
N ARG A 11 20.87 2.27 0.17
CA ARG A 11 21.63 2.52 1.40
C ARG A 11 22.03 3.98 1.63
N THR A 12 22.07 4.80 0.58
CA THR A 12 22.37 6.23 0.67
C THR A 12 21.26 7.01 1.37
N VAL A 13 19.99 6.60 1.20
CA VAL A 13 18.82 7.22 1.83
C VAL A 13 18.37 6.45 3.08
N ASN A 14 18.53 5.12 3.09
CA ASN A 14 18.23 4.27 4.23
C ASN A 14 19.38 3.28 4.49
N PRO A 15 20.25 3.50 5.49
CA PRO A 15 21.37 2.61 5.77
C PRO A 15 21.00 1.15 6.07
N GLN A 16 19.74 0.88 6.41
CA GLN A 16 19.22 -0.47 6.66
C GLN A 16 18.71 -1.17 5.38
N ALA A 17 18.67 -0.45 4.24
CA ALA A 17 18.29 -0.99 2.94
C ALA A 17 19.49 -1.65 2.22
N GLY A 18 19.18 -2.39 1.15
CA GLY A 18 20.18 -3.03 0.30
C GLY A 18 20.90 -2.07 -0.66
N SER A 19 21.56 -2.63 -1.66
CA SER A 19 22.24 -1.89 -2.73
C SER A 19 21.42 -1.79 -4.02
N HIS A 20 20.11 -2.07 -3.98
CA HIS A 20 19.23 -1.85 -5.12
C HIS A 20 19.22 -0.37 -5.48
N LEU A 21 18.99 -0.06 -6.76
CA LEU A 21 19.02 1.31 -7.25
C LEU A 21 17.71 2.02 -6.93
N ILE A 22 17.82 3.26 -6.48
CA ILE A 22 16.72 4.21 -6.28
C ILE A 22 17.06 5.50 -7.02
N THR A 23 16.09 6.38 -7.25
CA THR A 23 16.38 7.70 -7.84
C THR A 23 17.40 8.48 -7.00
N ALA A 24 18.30 9.17 -7.70
CA ALA A 24 19.23 10.16 -7.14
C ALA A 24 18.76 11.60 -7.39
N ASP A 25 17.65 11.78 -8.12
CA ASP A 25 17.09 13.09 -8.40
C ASP A 25 16.44 13.69 -7.14
N PRO A 26 16.84 14.91 -6.72
CA PRO A 26 16.35 15.49 -5.48
C PRO A 26 14.85 15.83 -5.53
N ASP A 27 14.30 16.22 -6.68
CA ASP A 27 12.88 16.53 -6.82
C ASP A 27 12.03 15.25 -6.78
N ALA A 28 12.55 14.16 -7.33
CA ALA A 28 11.96 12.83 -7.24
C ALA A 28 11.96 12.29 -5.81
N LEU A 29 13.06 12.46 -5.07
CA LEU A 29 13.13 12.09 -3.66
C LEU A 29 12.16 12.92 -2.81
N ALA A 30 12.02 14.22 -3.10
CA ALA A 30 11.03 15.06 -2.44
C ALA A 30 9.59 14.64 -2.76
N ALA A 31 9.31 14.17 -3.98
CA ALA A 31 8.03 13.58 -4.34
C ALA A 31 7.74 12.29 -3.56
N CYS A 32 8.76 11.43 -3.39
CA CYS A 32 8.66 10.22 -2.58
C CYS A 32 8.25 10.55 -1.14
N GLU A 33 8.95 11.48 -0.48
CA GLU A 33 8.63 11.86 0.91
C GLU A 33 7.24 12.46 1.06
N ALA A 34 6.77 13.26 0.08
CA ALA A 34 5.41 13.79 0.08
C ALA A 34 4.35 12.68 -0.08
N ALA A 35 4.59 11.72 -0.98
CA ALA A 35 3.69 10.57 -1.16
C ALA A 35 3.66 9.66 0.08
N ILE A 36 4.80 9.42 0.72
CA ILE A 36 4.91 8.67 1.98
C ILE A 36 4.14 9.37 3.09
N ALA A 37 4.30 10.69 3.22
CA ALA A 37 3.57 11.46 4.22
C ALA A 37 2.05 11.33 4.05
N ARG A 38 1.55 11.37 2.81
CA ARG A 38 0.14 11.12 2.49
C ARG A 38 -0.30 9.71 2.85
N SER A 39 0.47 8.69 2.46
CA SER A 39 0.16 7.29 2.83
C SER A 39 0.08 7.08 4.34
N TYR A 40 0.96 7.70 5.12
CA TYR A 40 0.95 7.62 6.58
C TYR A 40 -0.21 8.39 7.23
N ALA A 41 -0.65 9.49 6.61
CA ALA A 41 -1.81 10.25 7.08
C ALA A 41 -3.12 9.47 6.84
N GLU A 42 -3.27 8.84 5.67
CA GLU A 42 -4.46 8.05 5.30
C GLU A 42 -4.49 6.67 5.98
N HIS A 43 -3.32 6.12 6.30
CA HIS A 43 -3.18 4.86 7.01
C HIS A 43 -2.31 5.00 8.26
N PRO A 44 -2.85 5.55 9.38
CA PRO A 44 -2.16 5.58 10.67
C PRO A 44 -1.66 4.20 11.13
N TYR A 45 -2.29 3.13 10.67
CA TYR A 45 -1.83 1.75 10.75
C TYR A 45 -0.34 1.57 10.43
N LEU A 46 0.17 2.25 9.40
CA LEU A 46 1.58 2.15 8.99
C LEU A 46 2.53 2.60 10.10
N GLN A 47 2.21 3.73 10.75
CA GLN A 47 2.99 4.21 11.90
C GLN A 47 2.84 3.29 13.10
N GLN A 48 1.62 2.86 13.42
CA GLN A 48 1.39 2.04 14.61
C GLN A 48 2.04 0.65 14.53
N ARG A 49 2.04 0.02 13.35
CA ARG A 49 2.61 -1.32 13.16
C ARG A 49 4.11 -1.31 12.86
N TYR A 50 4.57 -0.43 11.96
CA TYR A 50 5.93 -0.49 11.44
C TYR A 50 6.84 0.63 11.96
N GLY A 51 6.25 1.70 12.52
CA GLY A 51 6.95 2.84 13.09
C GLY A 51 7.94 3.51 12.14
N ASP A 52 8.91 4.19 12.72
CA ASP A 52 9.93 4.94 11.98
C ASP A 52 10.81 4.02 11.13
N ARG A 53 10.97 2.77 11.55
CA ARG A 53 11.68 1.77 10.74
C ARG A 53 10.94 1.52 9.44
N GLY A 54 9.63 1.29 9.48
CA GLY A 54 8.79 1.16 8.29
C GLY A 54 8.93 2.37 7.37
N ARG A 55 8.89 3.58 7.95
CA ARG A 55 8.97 4.82 7.18
C ARG A 55 10.28 4.94 6.41
N ARG A 56 11.41 4.55 7.01
CA ARG A 56 12.72 4.51 6.32
C ARG A 56 12.75 3.53 5.14
N PHE A 57 12.08 2.38 5.26
CA PHE A 57 11.95 1.45 4.13
C PHE A 57 11.04 2.02 3.03
N SER A 58 9.96 2.73 3.40
CA SER A 58 9.13 3.44 2.42
C SER A 58 9.96 4.44 1.60
N SER A 59 10.90 5.18 2.20
CA SER A 59 11.78 6.10 1.45
C SER A 59 12.60 5.39 0.37
N SER A 60 13.17 4.22 0.68
CA SER A 60 13.89 3.43 -0.32
C SER A 60 12.96 2.80 -1.36
N ASP A 61 11.82 2.27 -0.93
CA ASP A 61 10.88 1.58 -1.83
C ASP A 61 10.24 2.56 -2.81
N SER A 62 9.83 3.76 -2.38
CA SER A 62 9.31 4.81 -3.26
C SER A 62 10.33 5.27 -4.29
N GLY A 63 11.60 5.45 -3.88
CA GLY A 63 12.67 5.80 -4.80
C GLY A 63 12.97 4.71 -5.82
N TRP A 64 12.85 3.44 -5.42
CA TRP A 64 12.97 2.28 -6.28
C TRP A 64 11.80 2.19 -7.28
N LEU A 65 10.56 2.44 -6.83
CA LEU A 65 9.35 2.44 -7.66
C LEU A 65 9.45 3.43 -8.83
N ILE A 66 10.15 4.57 -8.66
CA ILE A 66 10.44 5.48 -9.77
C ILE A 66 11.41 4.83 -10.77
N THR A 67 12.50 4.20 -10.30
CA THR A 67 13.51 3.61 -11.20
C THR A 67 12.98 2.44 -12.02
N VAL A 68 12.09 1.61 -11.46
CA VAL A 68 11.54 0.46 -12.21
C VAL A 68 10.65 0.88 -13.38
N THR A 69 10.21 2.15 -13.43
CA THR A 69 9.50 2.69 -14.60
C THR A 69 10.35 2.71 -15.87
N ASP A 70 11.67 2.69 -15.75
CA ASP A 70 12.58 2.59 -16.90
C ASP A 70 12.57 1.21 -17.56
N LEU A 71 12.01 0.19 -16.88
CA LEU A 71 11.81 -1.14 -17.44
C LEU A 71 10.63 -1.20 -18.44
N GLY A 72 9.91 -0.09 -18.61
CA GLY A 72 8.69 -0.04 -19.41
C GLY A 72 7.51 -0.71 -18.70
N ARG A 73 6.37 -0.80 -19.39
CA ARG A 73 5.09 -1.19 -18.78
C ARG A 73 5.10 -2.56 -18.11
N GLU A 74 5.51 -3.60 -18.84
CA GLU A 74 5.50 -4.98 -18.33
C GLU A 74 6.46 -5.13 -17.16
N GLY A 75 7.70 -4.64 -17.29
CA GLY A 75 8.67 -4.68 -16.21
C GLY A 75 8.24 -3.89 -14.97
N THR A 76 7.63 -2.71 -15.13
CA THR A 76 7.08 -1.94 -14.01
C THR A 76 6.00 -2.72 -13.28
N LEU A 77 5.05 -3.30 -14.02
CA LEU A 77 3.96 -4.08 -13.45
C LEU A 77 4.49 -5.30 -12.70
N ASP A 78 5.41 -6.05 -13.29
CA ASP A 78 6.00 -7.23 -12.64
C ASP A 78 6.69 -6.88 -11.32
N GLN A 79 7.46 -5.78 -11.29
CA GLN A 79 8.15 -5.33 -10.08
C GLN A 79 7.16 -4.84 -9.00
N VAL A 80 6.16 -4.05 -9.37
CA VAL A 80 5.13 -3.57 -8.45
C VAL A 80 4.32 -4.74 -7.88
N LEU A 81 3.89 -5.66 -8.74
CA LEU A 81 3.15 -6.84 -8.32
C LEU A 81 4.00 -7.69 -7.37
N TRP A 82 5.27 -7.93 -7.70
CA TRP A 82 6.19 -8.63 -6.82
C TRP A 82 6.32 -7.96 -5.45
N LEU A 83 6.57 -6.64 -5.40
CA LEU A 83 6.70 -5.93 -4.13
C LEU A 83 5.39 -5.99 -3.35
N GLY A 84 4.25 -5.82 -4.01
CA GLY A 84 2.93 -5.98 -3.42
C GLY A 84 2.73 -7.34 -2.74
N ARG A 85 3.19 -8.45 -3.37
CA ARG A 85 3.15 -9.78 -2.74
C ARG A 85 4.04 -9.87 -1.51
N VAL A 86 5.26 -9.34 -1.60
CA VAL A 86 6.22 -9.32 -0.49
C VAL A 86 5.66 -8.56 0.71
N LEU A 87 5.01 -7.43 0.49
CA LEU A 87 4.43 -6.60 1.54
C LEU A 87 3.13 -7.18 2.10
N ALA A 88 2.25 -7.74 1.26
CA ALA A 88 1.02 -8.39 1.70
C ALA A 88 1.29 -9.53 2.69
N ALA A 89 2.29 -10.38 2.41
CA ALA A 89 2.71 -11.46 3.31
C ALA A 89 3.27 -10.96 4.66
N ARG A 90 3.54 -9.66 4.81
CA ARG A 90 3.99 -9.03 6.06
C ARG A 90 2.88 -8.22 6.75
N GLY A 91 1.64 -8.34 6.26
CA GLY A 91 0.47 -7.65 6.78
C GLY A 91 0.30 -6.23 6.25
N MET A 92 0.82 -5.92 5.06
CA MET A 92 0.55 -4.66 4.35
C MET A 92 -0.26 -4.96 3.08
N PRO A 93 -1.61 -4.93 3.15
CA PRO A 93 -2.46 -5.19 1.99
C PRO A 93 -2.09 -4.33 0.79
N ARG A 94 -2.25 -4.87 -0.41
CA ARG A 94 -1.86 -4.17 -1.66
C ARG A 94 -2.65 -2.90 -1.91
N LEU A 95 -3.77 -2.68 -1.22
CA LEU A 95 -4.48 -1.38 -1.19
C LEU A 95 -3.54 -0.22 -0.81
N ILE A 96 -2.62 -0.43 0.13
CA ILE A 96 -1.67 0.63 0.54
C ILE A 96 -0.72 0.95 -0.61
N MET A 97 -0.26 -0.06 -1.37
CA MET A 97 0.58 0.13 -2.55
C MET A 97 -0.21 0.79 -3.69
N GLU A 98 -1.45 0.36 -3.93
CA GLU A 98 -2.38 0.95 -4.89
C GLU A 98 -2.46 2.48 -4.66
N GLU A 99 -2.81 2.90 -3.46
CA GLU A 99 -2.96 4.32 -3.13
C GLU A 99 -1.63 5.08 -3.16
N HIS A 100 -0.56 4.47 -2.64
CA HIS A 100 0.77 5.08 -2.64
C HIS A 100 1.28 5.37 -4.07
N LEU A 101 1.06 4.47 -5.03
CA LEU A 101 1.44 4.68 -6.42
C LEU A 101 0.68 5.87 -7.04
N GLY A 102 -0.60 6.03 -6.70
CA GLY A 102 -1.39 7.18 -7.07
C GLY A 102 -0.80 8.49 -6.53
N TYR A 103 -0.50 8.53 -5.23
CA TYR A 103 0.13 9.70 -4.59
C TYR A 103 1.50 10.01 -5.19
N LEU A 104 2.32 8.99 -5.41
CA LEU A 104 3.65 9.14 -6.00
C LEU A 104 3.56 9.72 -7.41
N ALA A 105 2.62 9.25 -8.24
CA ALA A 105 2.42 9.79 -9.58
C ALA A 105 1.98 11.26 -9.58
N GLU A 106 1.14 11.64 -8.61
CA GLU A 106 0.70 13.04 -8.41
C GLU A 106 1.87 13.94 -7.97
N GLU A 107 2.56 13.57 -6.90
CA GLU A 107 3.65 14.37 -6.32
C GLU A 107 4.84 14.49 -7.28
N LEU A 108 5.16 13.41 -8.01
CA LEU A 108 6.19 13.40 -9.04
C LEU A 108 5.79 14.30 -10.20
N GLY A 109 4.56 14.18 -10.70
CA GLY A 109 4.07 15.00 -11.81
C GLY A 109 3.93 16.48 -11.48
N ALA A 110 3.75 16.83 -10.21
CA ALA A 110 3.73 18.21 -9.73
C ALA A 110 5.15 18.84 -9.76
N ARG A 111 6.17 18.08 -9.38
CA ARG A 111 7.57 18.55 -9.30
C ARG A 111 8.34 18.41 -10.61
N ARG A 112 8.05 17.35 -11.37
CA ARG A 112 8.68 17.00 -12.64
C ARG A 112 7.62 16.84 -13.73
N PRO A 113 7.08 17.94 -14.30
CA PRO A 113 6.03 17.87 -15.32
C PRO A 113 6.38 17.02 -16.56
N ALA A 114 7.67 16.93 -16.89
CA ALA A 114 8.16 16.10 -18.00
C ALA A 114 7.93 14.59 -17.78
N ASP A 115 7.79 14.13 -16.54
CA ASP A 115 7.54 12.72 -16.21
C ASP A 115 6.05 12.31 -16.30
N ARG A 116 5.14 13.29 -16.48
CA ARG A 116 3.68 13.04 -16.44
C ARG A 116 3.22 12.00 -17.45
N THR A 117 3.78 12.03 -18.65
CA THR A 117 3.41 11.14 -19.77
C THR A 117 4.26 9.87 -19.83
N THR A 118 5.25 9.73 -18.95
CA THR A 118 6.18 8.58 -18.90
C THR A 118 6.04 7.86 -17.56
N ARG A 119 6.82 8.26 -16.55
CA ARG A 119 6.89 7.58 -15.25
C ARG A 119 5.58 7.64 -14.49
N CYS A 120 4.96 8.81 -14.42
CA CYS A 120 3.67 8.98 -13.73
C CYS A 120 2.57 8.13 -14.38
N ALA A 121 2.58 8.00 -15.71
CA ALA A 121 1.61 7.17 -16.41
C ALA A 121 1.80 5.68 -16.07
N LEU A 122 3.05 5.20 -15.99
CA LEU A 122 3.35 3.81 -15.62
C LEU A 122 3.01 3.51 -14.15
N LEU A 123 3.25 4.45 -13.23
CA LEU A 123 2.84 4.32 -11.83
C LEU A 123 1.31 4.23 -11.70
N ARG A 124 0.56 5.06 -12.46
CA ARG A 124 -0.91 4.99 -12.50
C ARG A 124 -1.41 3.68 -13.07
N VAL A 125 -0.81 3.18 -14.15
CA VAL A 125 -1.16 1.87 -14.72
C VAL A 125 -0.96 0.76 -13.69
N ALA A 126 0.11 0.81 -12.89
CA ALA A 126 0.34 -0.17 -11.84
C ALA A 126 -0.64 -0.04 -10.67
N SER A 127 -1.00 1.18 -10.27
CA SER A 127 -2.09 1.45 -9.33
C SER A 127 -3.42 0.85 -9.84
N ASP A 128 -3.79 1.13 -11.09
CA ASP A 128 -5.04 0.66 -11.69
C ASP A 128 -5.10 -0.86 -11.79
N GLU A 129 -3.97 -1.54 -12.06
CA GLU A 129 -3.92 -3.01 -12.07
C GLU A 129 -4.17 -3.60 -10.67
N LEU A 130 -3.58 -3.02 -9.62
CA LEU A 130 -3.84 -3.45 -8.24
C LEU A 130 -5.30 -3.23 -7.85
N ARG A 131 -5.88 -2.08 -8.23
CA ARG A 131 -7.30 -1.80 -8.04
C ARG A 131 -8.18 -2.83 -8.76
N ALA A 132 -7.92 -3.07 -10.04
CA ALA A 132 -8.70 -4.00 -10.83
C ALA A 132 -8.61 -5.44 -10.30
N LYS A 133 -7.49 -5.84 -9.68
CA LYS A 133 -7.39 -7.12 -8.96
C LYS A 133 -8.28 -7.16 -7.73
N ARG A 134 -8.26 -6.10 -6.91
CA ARG A 134 -9.09 -5.99 -5.71
C ARG A 134 -10.58 -5.99 -6.04
N GLU A 135 -11.00 -5.17 -7.00
CA GLU A 135 -12.40 -5.02 -7.41
C GLU A 135 -12.95 -6.23 -8.18
N ARG A 136 -12.07 -7.05 -8.78
CA ARG A 136 -12.47 -8.35 -9.34
C ARG A 136 -12.76 -9.39 -8.27
N ALA A 137 -12.11 -9.30 -7.11
CA ALA A 137 -12.27 -10.27 -6.04
C ALA A 137 -13.51 -9.97 -5.18
N ILE A 138 -13.80 -8.69 -4.93
CA ILE A 138 -14.97 -8.24 -4.15
C ILE A 138 -15.55 -7.01 -4.85
N ASP A 139 -16.87 -7.02 -5.07
CA ASP A 139 -17.56 -5.89 -5.69
C ASP A 139 -17.36 -4.59 -4.87
N PRO A 140 -17.10 -3.43 -5.51
CA PRO A 140 -16.86 -2.18 -4.80
C PRO A 140 -18.00 -1.73 -3.88
N ALA A 141 -19.26 -1.99 -4.24
CA ALA A 141 -20.41 -1.63 -3.40
C ALA A 141 -20.48 -2.53 -2.17
N GLU A 142 -20.28 -3.85 -2.34
CA GLU A 142 -20.23 -4.80 -1.23
C GLU A 142 -19.06 -4.49 -0.28
N ALA A 143 -17.88 -4.20 -0.83
CA ALA A 143 -16.72 -3.77 -0.05
C ALA A 143 -17.00 -2.49 0.77
N ALA A 144 -17.75 -1.55 0.21
CA ALA A 144 -18.15 -0.33 0.91
C ALA A 144 -19.16 -0.60 2.04
N GLU A 145 -20.13 -1.51 1.81
CA GLU A 145 -21.10 -1.93 2.83
C GLU A 145 -20.41 -2.62 4.00
N ILE A 146 -19.50 -3.57 3.73
CA ILE A 146 -18.70 -4.26 4.76
C ILE A 146 -17.86 -3.27 5.56
N THR A 147 -17.24 -2.30 4.87
CA THR A 147 -16.46 -1.24 5.49
C THR A 147 -17.32 -0.37 6.43
N ALA A 148 -18.53 -0.01 6.00
CA ALA A 148 -19.47 0.77 6.81
C ALA A 148 -19.99 -0.03 8.02
N ALA A 149 -20.23 -1.34 7.85
CA ALA A 149 -20.67 -2.22 8.91
C ALA A 149 -19.62 -2.39 10.03
N PHE A 150 -18.33 -2.33 9.72
CA PHE A 150 -17.29 -2.31 10.76
C PHE A 150 -17.42 -1.10 11.68
N ALA A 151 -17.69 0.08 11.11
CA ALA A 151 -17.78 1.31 11.88
C ALA A 151 -18.94 1.31 12.91
N SER A 152 -19.99 0.52 12.68
CA SER A 152 -21.09 0.36 13.65
C SER A 152 -20.82 -0.66 14.76
N ARG A 153 -19.74 -1.44 14.64
CA ARG A 153 -19.35 -2.50 15.60
C ARG A 153 -18.30 -2.06 16.61
N VAL A 154 -17.58 -0.97 16.35
CA VAL A 154 -16.43 -0.54 17.17
C VAL A 154 -16.66 0.81 17.84
N ASP A 155 -15.86 1.11 18.86
CA ASP A 155 -15.87 2.42 19.49
C ASP A 155 -15.40 3.51 18.50
N PRO A 156 -16.10 4.66 18.38
CA PRO A 156 -15.70 5.72 17.46
C PRO A 156 -14.30 6.29 17.69
N ALA A 157 -13.81 6.31 18.93
CA ALA A 157 -12.47 6.80 19.25
C ALA A 157 -11.38 5.80 18.79
N GLU A 158 -11.64 4.50 18.92
CA GLU A 158 -10.75 3.46 18.38
C GLU A 158 -10.74 3.49 16.84
N LEU A 159 -11.91 3.66 16.22
CA LEU A 159 -12.02 3.84 14.78
C LEU A 159 -11.26 5.08 14.31
N ALA A 160 -11.35 6.20 15.04
CA ALA A 160 -10.62 7.42 14.70
C ALA A 160 -9.10 7.24 14.75
N ALA A 161 -8.58 6.36 15.60
CA ALA A 161 -7.15 6.05 15.66
C ALA A 161 -6.67 5.18 14.48
N LEU A 162 -7.55 4.35 13.91
CA LEU A 162 -7.26 3.45 12.79
C LEU A 162 -8.41 3.44 11.75
N PRO A 163 -8.66 4.57 11.07
CA PRO A 163 -9.88 4.78 10.29
C PRO A 163 -9.99 3.89 9.05
N SER A 164 -8.86 3.41 8.53
CA SER A 164 -8.82 2.56 7.33
C SER A 164 -8.87 1.05 7.63
N THR A 165 -9.05 0.64 8.89
CA THR A 165 -8.99 -0.79 9.30
C THR A 165 -9.85 -1.71 8.44
N ALA A 166 -11.14 -1.40 8.29
CA ALA A 166 -12.05 -2.28 7.54
C ALA A 166 -11.68 -2.38 6.06
N ARG A 167 -11.26 -1.26 5.44
CA ARG A 167 -10.77 -1.24 4.05
C ARG A 167 -9.53 -2.12 3.88
N LEU A 168 -8.62 -2.10 4.85
CA LEU A 168 -7.43 -2.95 4.85
C LEU A 168 -7.79 -4.44 5.00
N LEU A 169 -8.77 -4.78 5.85
CA LEU A 169 -9.23 -6.16 6.01
C LEU A 169 -9.90 -6.70 4.75
N VAL A 170 -10.80 -5.92 4.14
CA VAL A 170 -11.45 -6.28 2.87
C VAL A 170 -10.39 -6.44 1.76
N ALA A 171 -9.43 -5.52 1.68
CA ALA A 171 -8.33 -5.63 0.73
C ALA A 171 -7.45 -6.87 0.96
N ALA A 172 -7.18 -7.24 2.21
CA ALA A 172 -6.40 -8.44 2.53
C ALA A 172 -7.13 -9.72 2.10
N VAL A 173 -8.47 -9.77 2.25
CA VAL A 173 -9.29 -10.89 1.76
C VAL A 173 -9.24 -10.96 0.23
N ALA A 174 -9.34 -9.82 -0.46
CA ALA A 174 -9.15 -9.77 -1.91
C ALA A 174 -7.74 -10.20 -2.34
N ASP A 175 -6.71 -9.87 -1.55
CA ASP A 175 -5.33 -10.31 -1.79
C ASP A 175 -5.16 -11.83 -1.67
N GLU A 176 -5.76 -12.46 -0.66
CA GLU A 176 -5.77 -13.92 -0.53
C GLU A 176 -6.48 -14.60 -1.71
N ALA A 177 -7.62 -14.05 -2.14
CA ALA A 177 -8.36 -14.55 -3.30
C ALA A 177 -7.57 -14.43 -4.62
N ASP A 178 -6.74 -13.40 -4.76
CA ASP A 178 -5.79 -13.24 -5.87
C ASP A 178 -4.49 -14.06 -5.69
N GLY A 179 -4.49 -15.05 -4.78
CA GLY A 179 -3.43 -16.03 -4.63
C GLY A 179 -2.28 -15.61 -3.72
N LEU A 180 -2.49 -14.69 -2.78
CA LEU A 180 -1.48 -14.26 -1.81
C LEU A 180 -1.74 -14.87 -0.41
N PRO A 181 -1.33 -16.12 -0.17
CA PRO A 181 -1.63 -16.80 1.08
C PRO A 181 -0.99 -16.06 2.28
N GLY A 182 -1.74 -15.98 3.38
CA GLY A 182 -1.30 -15.37 4.63
C GLY A 182 -1.42 -13.85 4.69
N ALA A 183 -1.97 -13.21 3.65
CA ALA A 183 -2.21 -11.77 3.66
C ALA A 183 -3.23 -11.36 4.73
N VAL A 184 -4.30 -12.15 4.93
CA VAL A 184 -5.28 -11.91 6.01
C VAL A 184 -4.66 -12.25 7.35
N ASP A 185 -4.04 -13.42 7.48
CA ASP A 185 -3.50 -13.90 8.76
C ASP A 185 -2.49 -12.91 9.35
N SER A 186 -1.53 -12.42 8.56
CA SER A 186 -0.52 -11.48 9.06
C SER A 186 -1.13 -10.12 9.46
N LEU A 187 -2.19 -9.68 8.77
CA LEU A 187 -2.89 -8.44 9.12
C LEU A 187 -3.71 -8.63 10.41
N VAL A 188 -4.49 -9.71 10.49
CA VAL A 188 -5.36 -10.05 11.62
C VAL A 188 -4.55 -10.34 12.87
N GLU A 189 -3.41 -11.02 12.78
CA GLU A 189 -2.53 -11.28 13.93
C GLU A 189 -2.21 -9.99 14.70
N TRP A 190 -1.96 -8.89 13.99
CA TRP A 190 -1.71 -7.59 14.60
C TRP A 190 -3.00 -6.90 15.06
N LEU A 191 -4.02 -6.85 14.21
CA LEU A 191 -5.29 -6.16 14.50
C LEU A 191 -6.18 -6.86 15.54
N ALA A 192 -5.89 -8.13 15.83
CA ALA A 192 -6.61 -8.95 16.79
C ALA A 192 -5.77 -9.30 18.04
N ASP A 193 -4.66 -8.57 18.26
CA ASP A 193 -3.80 -8.72 19.44
C ASP A 193 -4.51 -8.20 20.70
N GLY A 194 -4.77 -9.10 21.65
CA GLY A 194 -5.47 -8.82 22.91
C GLY A 194 -4.71 -7.92 23.88
N GLU A 195 -3.40 -7.72 23.67
CA GLU A 195 -2.64 -6.72 24.44
C GLU A 195 -2.81 -5.30 23.89
N ARG A 196 -3.30 -5.16 22.65
CA ARG A 196 -3.45 -3.87 21.94
C ARG A 196 -4.89 -3.41 21.83
N PHE A 197 -5.80 -4.34 21.60
CA PHE A 197 -7.19 -4.05 21.25
C PHE A 197 -8.15 -4.71 22.22
N ASN A 198 -9.28 -4.06 22.46
CA ASN A 198 -10.32 -4.61 23.31
C ASN A 198 -11.07 -5.77 22.61
N PRO A 199 -11.82 -6.60 23.36
CA PRO A 199 -12.55 -7.73 22.78
C PRO A 199 -13.55 -7.37 21.68
N THR A 200 -14.25 -6.24 21.79
CA THR A 200 -15.23 -5.76 20.80
C THR A 200 -14.55 -5.45 19.46
N TRP A 201 -13.41 -4.77 19.49
CA TRP A 201 -12.60 -4.51 18.29
C TRP A 201 -12.15 -5.82 17.62
N ILE A 202 -11.62 -6.75 18.42
CA ILE A 202 -11.14 -8.05 17.93
C ILE A 202 -12.28 -8.85 17.28
N GLU A 203 -13.46 -8.85 17.88
CA GLU A 203 -14.66 -9.46 17.31
C GLU A 203 -15.04 -8.80 15.98
N ALA A 204 -15.05 -7.47 15.92
CA ALA A 204 -15.35 -6.73 14.69
C ALA A 204 -14.35 -7.02 13.57
N VAL A 205 -13.05 -7.09 13.86
CA VAL A 205 -11.99 -7.46 12.90
C VAL A 205 -12.28 -8.85 12.31
N ARG A 206 -12.56 -9.84 13.16
CA ARG A 206 -12.85 -11.20 12.72
C ARG A 206 -14.15 -11.28 11.93
N ALA A 207 -15.20 -10.59 12.38
CA ALA A 207 -16.48 -10.54 11.70
C ALA A 207 -16.34 -9.93 10.29
N THR A 208 -15.62 -8.82 10.15
CA THR A 208 -15.37 -8.19 8.86
C THR A 208 -14.62 -9.08 7.88
N VAL A 209 -13.62 -9.85 8.35
CA VAL A 209 -12.93 -10.84 7.51
C VAL A 209 -13.87 -11.94 7.04
N GLN A 210 -14.71 -12.47 7.93
CA GLN A 210 -15.66 -13.52 7.58
C GLN A 210 -16.71 -13.02 6.58
N GLU A 211 -17.23 -11.82 6.81
CA GLU A 211 -18.18 -11.16 5.92
C GLU A 211 -17.55 -10.92 4.54
N ALA A 212 -16.34 -10.34 4.46
CA ALA A 212 -15.65 -10.16 3.19
C ALA A 212 -15.43 -11.47 2.43
N ARG A 213 -15.19 -12.60 3.12
CA ARG A 213 -15.06 -13.92 2.50
C ARG A 213 -16.35 -14.45 1.91
N THR A 214 -17.52 -14.07 2.43
CA THR A 214 -18.82 -14.47 1.83
C THR A 214 -19.17 -13.68 0.57
N HIS A 215 -18.43 -12.61 0.27
CA HIS A 215 -18.60 -11.71 -0.86
C HIS A 215 -17.50 -11.85 -1.93
N LEU A 216 -16.72 -12.94 -1.88
CA LEU A 216 -15.76 -13.27 -2.93
C LEU A 216 -16.47 -13.71 -4.21
N ALA A 217 -16.02 -13.19 -5.35
CA ALA A 217 -16.52 -13.51 -6.69
C ALA A 217 -16.13 -14.92 -7.20
#